data_AF-A0A6P3YCV0-F1
#
_entry.id   AF-A0A6P3YCV0-F1
#
_cell.length_a   1.000
_cell.length_b   1.000
_cell.length_c   1.000
_cell.angle_alpha   90.00
_cell.angle_beta   90.00
_cell.angle_gamma   90.00
#
_symmetry.space_group_name_H-M   'P 1'
#
loop_
_entity.id
_entity.type
_entity.pdbx_description
1 polymer ?
#
loop_
_entity_poly.entity_id
_entity_poly.type
_entity_poly.pdbx_seq_one_letter_code
_entity_poly.pdbx_strand_id
1 'polypeptide(L)' 'MESSKRYNPYVKVLPDEEIVISGISGRFPNSDNMKQLEENLLNKMDLGSDDCRRWSNGNIQLLFA' A
#
# COMPACT_ATOMS: atom_id res chain seq x y z
N MET A 1 16.69 -17.68 21.34
CA MET A 1 15.71 -17.27 20.32
C MET A 1 14.59 -16.59 21.06
N GLU A 2 14.59 -15.26 21.08
CA GLU A 2 13.57 -14.45 21.76
C GLU A 2 12.21 -14.84 21.16
N SER A 3 11.34 -15.41 21.98
CA SER A 3 9.99 -15.79 21.59
C SER A 3 9.24 -14.57 21.07
N SER A 4 8.57 -14.72 19.93
CA SER A 4 7.83 -13.67 19.23
C SER A 4 6.77 -13.04 20.15
N LYS A 5 7.14 -11.99 20.88
CA LYS A 5 6.23 -11.16 21.66
C LYS A 5 5.36 -10.41 20.65
N ARG A 6 4.09 -10.77 20.54
CA ARG A 6 3.13 -9.98 19.79
C ARG A 6 3.04 -8.61 20.43
N TYR A 7 3.18 -7.56 19.64
CA TYR A 7 3.02 -6.18 20.10
C TYR A 7 1.60 -6.01 20.67
N ASN A 8 1.51 -5.59 21.94
CA ASN A 8 0.26 -5.24 22.60
C ASN A 8 0.22 -3.72 22.79
N PRO A 9 -0.64 -2.99 22.06
CA PRO A 9 -0.69 -1.52 22.10
C PRO A 9 -1.18 -0.96 23.45
N TYR A 10 -1.73 -1.78 24.34
CA TYR A 10 -2.24 -1.35 25.65
C TYR A 10 -1.24 -1.51 26.78
N VAL A 11 -0.07 -2.09 26.52
CA VAL A 11 1.01 -2.18 27.51
C VAL A 11 1.84 -0.90 27.45
N LYS A 12 1.94 -0.20 28.58
CA LYS A 12 2.81 0.96 28.68
C LYS A 12 4.27 0.48 28.57
N VAL A 13 4.91 0.82 27.46
CA VAL A 13 6.34 0.56 27.22
C VAL A 13 7.17 1.71 27.79
N LEU A 14 8.45 1.45 28.06
CA LEU A 14 9.37 2.53 28.42
C LEU A 14 9.55 3.47 27.21
N PRO A 15 9.74 4.78 27.41
CA PRO A 15 9.84 5.75 26.29
C PRO A 15 10.95 5.42 25.28
N ASP A 16 12.02 4.77 25.72
CA ASP A 16 13.16 4.34 24.90
C ASP A 16 12.92 3.04 24.11
N GLU A 17 11.86 2.30 24.43
CA GLU A 17 11.47 1.06 23.77
C GLU A 17 10.22 1.21 22.89
N GLU A 18 9.66 2.43 22.81
CA GLU A 18 8.46 2.71 22.04
C GLU A 18 8.76 2.68 20.54
N ILE A 19 8.05 1.80 19.81
CA ILE A 19 8.10 1.75 18.36
C ILE A 19 7.15 2.79 17.79
N VAL A 20 7.70 3.78 17.09
CA VAL A 20 6.94 4.86 16.45
C VAL A 20 7.06 4.80 14.93
N ILE A 21 6.02 5.24 14.22
CA ILE A 21 6.12 5.54 12.78
C ILE A 21 6.65 6.97 12.68
N SER A 22 7.95 7.12 12.52
CA SER A 22 8.62 8.43 12.45
C SER A 22 8.51 9.11 11.07
N GLY A 23 8.08 8.39 10.05
CA GLY A 23 7.85 8.93 8.71
C GLY A 23 7.34 7.89 7.72
N ILE A 24 6.69 8.37 6.66
CA ILE A 24 6.21 7.55 5.54
C ILE A 24 6.52 8.24 4.22
N SER A 25 6.81 7.46 3.19
CA SER A 25 7.02 7.94 1.82
C SER A 25 6.70 6.83 0.83
N GLY A 26 6.28 7.18 -0.39
CA GLY A 26 6.03 6.18 -1.42
C GLY A 26 5.49 6.79 -2.71
N ARG A 27 5.46 5.95 -3.74
CA ARG A 27 4.68 6.16 -4.97
C ARG A 27 3.61 5.10 -5.04
N PHE A 28 2.43 5.52 -5.47
CA PHE A 28 1.22 4.70 -5.51
C PHE A 28 0.57 4.85 -6.89
N PRO A 29 -0.40 3.99 -7.24
CA PRO A 29 -1.13 4.14 -8.50
C PRO A 29 -1.67 5.56 -8.66
N ASN A 30 -1.34 6.18 -9.79
CA ASN A 30 -1.73 7.55 -10.13
C ASN A 30 -1.37 8.61 -9.06
N SER A 31 -0.33 8.35 -8.23
CA SER A 31 0.14 9.28 -7.19
C SER A 31 1.66 9.17 -7.01
N ASP A 32 2.40 10.19 -7.44
CA ASP A 32 3.87 10.21 -7.42
C ASP A 32 4.48 10.57 -6.07
N ASN A 33 3.66 11.00 -5.11
CA ASN A 33 4.09 11.36 -3.76
C ASN A 33 2.91 11.30 -2.78
N MET A 34 3.21 11.45 -1.49
CA MET A 34 2.23 11.37 -0.41
C MET A 34 1.12 12.42 -0.52
N LYS A 35 1.42 13.62 -1.02
CA LYS A 35 0.43 14.70 -1.14
C LYS A 35 -0.61 14.38 -2.22
N GLN A 36 -0.18 13.86 -3.36
CA GLN A 36 -1.10 13.40 -4.41
C GLN A 36 -1.94 12.21 -3.92
N LEU A 37 -1.34 11.27 -3.17
CA LEU A 37 -2.09 10.16 -2.59
C LEU A 37 -3.16 10.67 -1.62
N GLU A 38 -2.82 11.61 -0.74
CA GLU A 38 -3.76 12.23 0.22
C GLU A 38 -4.95 12.89 -0.50
N GLU A 39 -4.68 13.76 -1.48
CA GLU A 39 -5.70 14.46 -2.25
C GLU A 39 -6.63 13.47 -2.98
N ASN A 40 -6.06 12.41 -3.59
CA ASN A 40 -6.83 11.39 -4.29
C ASN A 40 -7.74 10.60 -3.34
N LEU A 41 -7.24 10.22 -2.16
CA LEU A 41 -8.01 9.45 -1.17
C LEU A 41 -9.14 10.29 -0.55
N LEU A 42 -8.87 11.55 -0.20
CA LEU A 42 -9.88 12.45 0.36
C LEU A 42 -11.02 12.71 -0.64
N ASN A 43 -10.69 12.75 -1.94
CA ASN A 43 -11.68 12.87 -3.02
C ASN A 43 -12.30 11.54 -3.46
N LYS A 44 -11.96 10.41 -2.81
CA LYS A 44 -12.46 9.06 -3.10
C LYS A 44 -12.25 8.65 -4.57
N MET A 45 -11.14 9.05 -5.16
CA MET A 45 -10.80 8.69 -6.54
C MET A 45 -10.46 7.21 -6.64
N ASP A 46 -10.91 6.55 -7.71
CA ASP A 46 -10.42 5.23 -8.06
C ASP A 46 -9.02 5.35 -8.69
N LEU A 47 -8.04 4.69 -8.07
CA LEU A 47 -6.65 4.68 -8.52
C LEU A 47 -6.28 3.39 -9.27
N GLY A 48 -7.23 2.47 -9.43
CA GLY A 48 -7.14 1.34 -10.35
C GLY A 48 -7.09 1.81 -11.81
N SER A 49 -6.56 0.96 -12.68
CA SER A 49 -6.62 1.16 -14.12
C SER A 49 -6.77 -0.17 -14.82
N ASP A 50 -7.61 -0.19 -15.85
CA ASP A 50 -7.77 -1.34 -16.76
C ASP A 50 -6.70 -1.36 -17.87
N ASP A 51 -5.72 -0.45 -17.80
CA ASP A 51 -4.68 -0.36 -18.80
C ASP A 51 -3.74 -1.57 -18.81
N CYS A 52 -3.29 -1.92 -20.01
CA CYS A 52 -2.35 -2.99 -20.26
C CYS A 52 -0.89 -2.59 -19.93
N ARG A 53 -0.64 -1.68 -18.97
CA ARG A 53 0.72 -1.14 -18.71
C ARG A 53 1.71 -2.18 -18.20
N ARG A 54 1.22 -3.21 -17.51
CA ARG A 54 2.06 -4.32 -17.01
C ARG A 54 2.07 -5.50 -17.97
N TRP A 55 0.89 -5.89 -18.46
CA TRP A 55 0.69 -7.02 -19.35
C TRP A 55 -0.36 -6.65 -20.39
N SER A 56 -0.20 -7.13 -21.62
CA SER A 56 -1.28 -7.09 -22.60
C SER A 56 -2.45 -7.94 -22.10
N ASN A 57 -3.66 -7.39 -22.05
CA ASN A 57 -4.88 -8.14 -21.79
C ASN A 57 -5.03 -9.11 -22.95
N GLY A 58 -4.50 -10.32 -22.77
CA GLY A 58 -4.51 -11.34 -23.80
C GLY A 58 -5.95 -11.57 -24.22
N ASN A 59 -6.24 -11.33 -25.50
CA ASN A 59 -7.36 -11.98 -26.14
C ASN A 59 -7.12 -13.49 -26.01
N ILE A 60 -7.60 -14.10 -24.93
CA ILE A 60 -7.95 -15.51 -24.88
C ILE A 60 -9.25 -15.64 -25.69
N GLN A 61 -9.24 -15.20 -26.94
CA GLN A 61 -10.14 -15.81 -27.91
C GLN A 61 -9.59 -17.21 -28.06
N LEU A 62 -10.28 -18.13 -27.39
CA LEU A 62 -10.21 -19.55 -27.64
C LEU A 62 -10.19 -19.75 -29.15
N LEU A 63 -8.99 -19.98 -29.70
CA LEU A 63 -8.81 -20.68 -30.96
C LEU A 63 -9.31 -22.09 -30.69
N PHE A 64 -10.63 -22.29 -30.82
CA PHE A 64 -11.19 -23.59 -31.12
C PHE A 64 -10.71 -23.93 -32.53
N ALA A 65 -9.56 -24.60 -32.59
CA ALA A 65 -9.18 -25.46 -33.69
C ALA A 65 -10.07 -26.71 -33.71
#